data_AF-A0A6L8H6K1-F1
#
_entry.id   AF-A0A6L8H6K1-F1
#
_cell.length_a   1.000
_cell.length_b   1.000
_cell.length_c   1.000
_cell.angle_alpha   90.00
_cell.angle_beta   90.00
_cell.angle_gamma   90.00
#
_symmetry.space_group_name_H-M   'P 1'
#
loop_
_entity.id
_entity.type
_entity.pdbx_description
1 polymer ?
#
loop_
_entity_poly.entity_id
_entity_poly.type
_entity_poly.pdbx_seq_one_letter_code
_entity_poly.pdbx_strand_id
1 'polypeptide(L)' 'SRLALYADPEVLHANPQYKDLFPVFQTARARPRTPVYPIVSHIFQRYFSRVLAFPETDIREEAEEADRKINRFLALFRDL' A
#
# COMPACT_ATOMS: atom_id res chain seq x y z
N SER A 1 26.78 9.98 -0.39
CA SER A 1 25.92 8.88 -0.90
C SER A 1 24.55 9.44 -1.25
N ARG A 2 23.71 8.72 -2.00
CA ARG A 2 22.33 9.18 -2.30
C ARG A 2 21.50 9.44 -1.02
N LEU A 3 21.75 8.68 0.04
CA LEU A 3 21.09 8.89 1.34
C LEU A 3 21.52 10.18 2.04
N ALA A 4 22.78 10.60 1.90
CA ALA A 4 23.27 11.84 2.52
C ALA A 4 22.58 13.10 1.98
N LEU A 5 22.01 13.04 0.77
CA LEU A 5 21.26 14.16 0.18
C LEU A 5 20.03 14.55 1.00
N TYR A 6 19.46 13.64 1.80
CA TYR A 6 18.33 13.96 2.68
C TYR A 6 18.70 14.82 3.89
N ALA A 7 19.99 15.03 4.15
CA ALA A 7 20.51 15.92 5.19
C ALA A 7 21.27 17.13 4.62
N ASP A 8 21.35 17.24 3.29
CA ASP A 8 22.08 18.31 2.63
C ASP A 8 21.32 19.65 2.75
N PRO A 9 21.96 20.74 3.22
CA PRO A 9 21.28 22.01 3.45
C PRO A 9 20.71 22.65 2.17
N GLU A 10 21.39 22.54 1.03
CA GLU A 10 20.92 23.11 -0.23
C GLU A 10 19.73 22.30 -0.76
N VAL A 11 19.79 20.97 -0.63
CA VAL A 11 18.69 20.08 -1.01
C VAL A 11 17.46 20.31 -0.14
N LEU A 12 17.63 20.45 1.18
CA LEU A 12 16.53 20.72 2.11
C LEU A 12 15.97 22.13 1.94
N HIS A 13 16.80 23.11 1.56
CA HIS A 13 16.31 24.44 1.21
C HIS A 13 15.42 24.41 -0.03
N ALA A 14 15.82 23.69 -1.07
CA ALA A 14 15.03 23.53 -2.29
C ALA A 14 13.82 22.58 -2.11
N ASN A 15 13.92 21.60 -1.22
CA ASN A 15 12.90 20.57 -0.97
C ASN A 15 12.67 20.34 0.54
N PRO A 16 12.03 21.29 1.24
CA PRO A 16 11.87 21.21 2.70
C PRO A 16 11.14 19.94 3.17
N GLN A 17 10.20 19.43 2.37
CA GLN A 17 9.43 18.21 2.66
C GLN A 17 10.29 16.96 2.84
N TYR A 18 11.53 16.94 2.31
CA TYR A 18 12.42 15.78 2.47
C TYR A 18 12.85 15.55 3.91
N LYS A 19 12.84 16.59 4.75
CA LYS A 19 13.06 16.48 6.18
C LYS A 19 12.06 15.51 6.83
N ASP A 20 10.79 15.64 6.47
CA ASP A 20 9.69 14.86 7.06
C ASP A 20 9.46 13.53 6.31
N LEU A 21 9.74 13.49 5.01
CA LEU A 21 9.59 12.28 4.20
C LEU A 21 10.70 11.25 4.43
N PHE A 22 11.92 11.67 4.77
CA PHE A 22 13.04 10.74 4.95
C PHE A 22 12.80 9.69 6.03
N PRO A 23 12.33 10.04 7.26
CA PRO A 23 11.94 9.04 8.26
C PRO A 23 10.84 8.08 7.77
N VAL A 24 9.89 8.57 6.96
CA VAL A 24 8.84 7.73 6.37
C VAL A 24 9.45 6.71 5.39
N PHE A 25 10.37 7.14 4.53
CA PHE A 25 11.03 6.24 3.57
C PHE A 25 11.88 5.15 4.25
N GLN A 26 12.44 5.41 5.43
CA GLN A 26 13.19 4.42 6.18
C GLN A 26 12.31 3.27 6.73
N THR A 27 11.03 3.55 6.97
CA THR A 27 10.08 2.58 7.54
C THR A 27 9.08 2.04 6.51
N ALA A 28 9.01 2.67 5.35
CA ALA A 28 8.14 2.27 4.26
C ALA A 28 8.42 0.84 3.79
N ARG A 29 7.35 0.13 3.47
CA ARG A 29 7.42 -1.20 2.85
C ARG A 29 6.98 -1.11 1.40
N ALA A 30 7.77 -1.72 0.51
CA ALA A 30 7.33 -1.93 -0.85
C ALA A 30 6.06 -2.79 -0.86
N ARG A 31 5.15 -2.51 -1.80
CA ARG A 31 4.00 -3.38 -2.06
C ARG A 31 4.48 -4.79 -2.45
N PRO A 32 3.66 -5.83 -2.23
CA PRO A 32 4.00 -7.19 -2.66
C PRO A 32 4.44 -7.25 -4.12
N ARG A 33 5.60 -7.86 -4.37
CA ARG A 33 6.16 -8.01 -5.71
C ARG A 33 5.55 -9.24 -6.38
N THR A 34 4.32 -9.10 -6.85
CA THR A 34 3.59 -10.16 -7.55
C THR A 34 2.99 -9.63 -8.86
N PRO A 35 2.99 -10.42 -9.96
CA PRO A 35 2.37 -10.02 -11.22
C PRO A 35 0.88 -9.66 -11.09
N VAL A 36 0.21 -10.20 -10.07
CA VAL A 36 -1.22 -9.95 -9.82
C VAL A 36 -1.51 -8.82 -8.86
N TYR A 37 -0.49 -8.07 -8.44
CA TYR A 37 -0.70 -6.98 -7.49
C TYR A 37 -1.78 -5.96 -7.95
N PRO A 38 -1.92 -5.64 -9.25
CA PRO A 38 -3.02 -4.79 -9.72
C PRO A 38 -4.41 -5.34 -9.37
N ILE A 39 -4.63 -6.65 -9.49
CA ILE A 39 -5.90 -7.31 -9.14
C ILE A 39 -6.11 -7.25 -7.62
N VAL A 40 -5.08 -7.56 -6.84
CA VAL A 40 -5.12 -7.48 -5.36
C VAL A 40 -5.46 -6.06 -4.91
N SER A 41 -4.82 -5.05 -5.51
CA SER A 41 -5.07 -3.64 -5.21
C SER A 41 -6.49 -3.22 -5.56
N HIS A 42 -7.06 -3.73 -6.65
CA HIS A 42 -8.45 -3.44 -7.03
C HIS A 42 -9.46 -4.05 -6.04
N ILE A 43 -9.19 -5.24 -5.52
CA ILE A 43 -10.02 -5.86 -4.46
C ILE A 43 -9.99 -5.00 -3.20
N PHE A 44 -8.81 -4.56 -2.77
CA PHE A 44 -8.67 -3.66 -1.62
C PHE A 44 -9.42 -2.34 -1.84
N GLN A 45 -9.29 -1.72 -3.01
CA GLN A 45 -10.01 -0.48 -3.33
C GLN A 45 -11.53 -0.67 -3.19
N ARG A 46 -12.09 -1.76 -3.73
CA ARG A 46 -13.53 -2.04 -3.61
C ARG A 46 -13.97 -2.20 -2.16
N TYR A 47 -13.20 -2.94 -1.36
CA TYR A 47 -13.44 -3.11 0.07
C TYR A 47 -13.46 -1.76 0.80
N PHE A 48 -12.42 -0.95 0.63
CA PHE A 48 -12.33 0.36 1.28
C PHE A 48 -13.48 1.28 0.86
N SER A 49 -13.78 1.37 -0.45
CA SER A 49 -14.88 2.19 -0.94
C SER A 49 -16.23 1.77 -0.34
N ARG A 50 -16.47 0.46 -0.16
CA ARG A 50 -17.72 -0.06 0.38
C ARG A 50 -17.87 0.27 1.86
N VAL A 51 -16.85 0.00 2.67
CA VAL A 51 -16.86 0.31 4.11
C VAL A 51 -16.99 1.82 4.36
N LEU A 52 -16.34 2.65 3.54
CA LEU A 52 -16.45 4.11 3.67
C LEU A 52 -17.81 4.65 3.21
N ALA A 53 -18.43 4.05 2.19
CA ALA A 53 -19.73 4.48 1.67
C ALA A 53 -20.91 4.02 2.54
N PHE A 54 -20.76 2.89 3.24
CA PHE A 54 -21.81 2.27 4.04
C PHE A 54 -21.30 2.03 5.46
N PRO A 55 -21.43 3.00 6.39
CA PRO A 55 -20.90 2.88 7.74
C PRO A 55 -21.47 1.71 8.56
N GLU A 56 -22.67 1.24 8.20
CA GLU A 56 -23.35 0.11 8.86
C GLU A 56 -22.80 -1.27 8.44
N THR A 57 -21.86 -1.32 7.49
CA THR A 57 -21.28 -2.59 7.04
C THR A 57 -20.37 -3.17 8.12
N ASP A 58 -20.45 -4.48 8.35
CA ASP A 58 -19.50 -5.16 9.24
C ASP A 58 -18.11 -5.20 8.58
N ILE A 59 -17.20 -4.38 9.12
CA ILE A 59 -15.81 -4.26 8.65
C ILE A 59 -15.09 -5.62 8.67
N ARG A 60 -15.38 -6.46 9.66
CA ARG A 60 -14.75 -7.78 9.78
C ARG A 60 -15.22 -8.70 8.66
N GLU A 61 -16.52 -8.77 8.43
CA GLU A 61 -17.08 -9.61 7.37
C GLU A 61 -16.56 -9.18 5.98
N GLU A 62 -16.53 -7.87 5.71
CA GLU A 62 -16.01 -7.31 4.46
C GLU A 62 -14.50 -7.59 4.29
N ALA A 63 -13.73 -7.53 5.38
CA ALA A 63 -12.31 -7.84 5.35
C ALA A 63 -12.05 -9.32 5.07
N GLU A 64 -12.82 -10.23 5.71
CA GLU A 64 -12.75 -11.67 5.45
C GLU A 64 -13.10 -12.01 4.00
N GLU A 65 -14.10 -11.34 3.44
CA GLU A 65 -14.50 -11.54 2.04
C GLU A 65 -13.43 -11.00 1.06
N ALA A 66 -12.82 -9.86 1.35
CA ALA A 66 -11.69 -9.35 0.57
C ALA A 66 -10.49 -10.31 0.61
N ASP A 67 -10.17 -10.83 1.80
CA ASP A 67 -9.07 -11.78 1.99
C ASP A 67 -9.30 -13.09 1.24
N ARG A 68 -10.52 -13.68 1.31
CA ARG A 68 -10.91 -14.86 0.52
C ARG A 68 -10.68 -14.64 -0.98
N LYS A 69 -11.08 -13.49 -1.51
CA LYS A 69 -10.90 -13.13 -2.93
C LYS A 69 -9.43 -13.01 -3.29
N ILE A 70 -8.64 -12.30 -2.48
CA ILE A 70 -7.20 -12.12 -2.69
C ILE A 70 -6.51 -13.49 -2.69
N ASN A 71 -6.76 -14.33 -1.68
CA ASN A 71 -6.14 -15.64 -1.56
C ASN A 71 -6.50 -16.56 -2.72
N ARG A 72 -7.73 -16.51 -3.23
CA ARG A 72 -8.13 -17.25 -4.43
C ARG A 72 -7.30 -16.84 -5.66
N PHE A 73 -7.11 -15.55 -5.89
CA PHE A 73 -6.29 -15.07 -7.01
C PHE A 73 -4.81 -15.38 -6.83
N LEU A 74 -4.28 -15.25 -5.62
CA LEU A 74 -2.89 -15.60 -5.33
C LEU A 74 -2.63 -17.11 -5.51
N ALA A 75 -3.59 -17.96 -5.16
CA ALA A 75 -3.50 -19.41 -5.38
C ALA A 75 -3.47 -19.76 -6.87
N LEU A 76 -4.39 -19.20 -7.67
CA LEU A 76 -4.45 -19.43 -9.12
C LEU A 76 -3.12 -19.11 -9.84
N PHE A 77 -2.38 -18.10 -9.36
CA PHE A 77 -1.10 -17.72 -9.94
C PHE A 77 0.11 -18.44 -9.36
N ARG A 78 -0.06 -19.20 -8.28
CA ARG A 78 1.00 -20.07 -7.76
C ARG A 78 1.11 -21.37 -8.56
N ASP A 79 0.00 -21.77 -9.19
CA ASP A 79 -0.13 -23.01 -9.95
C ASP A 79 0.12 -22.82 -11.47
N LEU A 80 0.56 -21.62 -11.88
CA LEU A 80 0.95 -21.24 -13.24
C LEU A 80 2.47 -21.04 -13.34
#